data_AF-A0A5D2XI73-F1
#
_entry.id   AF-A0A5D2XI73-F1
#
_cell.length_a   1.000
_cell.length_b   1.000
_cell.length_c   1.000
_cell.angle_alpha   90.00
_cell.angle_beta   90.00
_cell.angle_gamma   90.00
#
_symmetry.space_group_name_H-M   'P 1'
#
loop_
_entity.id
_entity.type
_entity.pdbx_description
1 polymer ?
#
loop_
_entity_poly.entity_id
_entity_poly.type
_entity_poly.pdbx_seq_one_letter_code
_entity_poly.pdbx_strand_id
1 'polypeptide(L)'
;MGYGMAEFEHQSINYRLESLTINEEEFIKSSVPEIVEIYDDPTKRGINNVKVTASDDLTREGLQSKFRDLVNQLYDNGNDKVKCKDFPGLEQALKNARGEIPEYLESIAIQIEKDRGETTEFVLINIQILVCATIKEMEDFSVGDLDWDTLKKWGATLNYAAEKFGFQVRFADNLLKEKLLAYFAVQNLYKSTAKK
;
A
#
# COMPACT_ATOMS: atom_id res chain seq x y z
N MET A 1 12.93 -32.13 -7.47
CA MET A 1 11.64 -31.60 -6.94
C MET A 1 11.80 -30.09 -6.87
N GLY A 2 11.19 -29.33 -7.79
CA GLY A 2 11.51 -27.91 -7.98
C GLY A 2 10.34 -27.08 -8.53
N TYR A 3 9.11 -27.44 -8.18
CA TYR A 3 7.89 -26.74 -8.62
C TYR A 3 7.14 -26.01 -7.49
N GLY A 4 7.59 -26.11 -6.23
CA GLY A 4 6.84 -25.57 -5.09
C GLY A 4 7.04 -24.07 -4.81
N MET A 5 8.13 -23.45 -5.26
CA MET A 5 8.41 -22.04 -4.95
C MET A 5 7.59 -21.08 -5.83
N ALA A 6 7.48 -21.33 -7.13
CA ALA A 6 6.79 -20.43 -8.05
C ALA A 6 5.27 -20.43 -7.86
N GLU A 7 4.66 -21.58 -7.50
CA GLU A 7 3.23 -21.64 -7.18
C GLU A 7 2.89 -20.92 -5.87
N PHE A 8 3.78 -21.00 -4.87
CA PHE A 8 3.61 -20.30 -3.59
C PHE A 8 3.77 -18.77 -3.74
N GLU A 9 4.72 -18.32 -4.56
CA GLU A 9 4.90 -16.92 -4.94
C GLU A 9 3.64 -16.37 -5.63
N HIS A 10 3.10 -17.08 -6.63
CA HIS A 10 1.89 -16.67 -7.33
C HIS A 10 0.65 -16.64 -6.42
N GLN A 11 0.54 -17.58 -5.48
CA GLN A 11 -0.60 -17.67 -4.57
C GLN A 11 -0.54 -16.60 -3.46
N SER A 12 0.65 -16.25 -2.97
CA SER A 12 0.84 -15.16 -2.00
C SER A 12 0.51 -13.80 -2.60
N ILE A 13 0.96 -13.54 -3.83
CA ILE A 13 0.65 -12.30 -4.55
C ILE A 13 -0.86 -12.22 -4.83
N ASN A 14 -1.48 -13.29 -5.34
CA ASN A 14 -2.92 -13.30 -5.61
C ASN A 14 -3.74 -13.07 -4.34
N TYR A 15 -3.37 -13.67 -3.20
CA TYR A 15 -4.06 -13.43 -1.94
C TYR A 15 -3.91 -11.97 -1.45
N ARG A 16 -2.72 -11.38 -1.61
CA ARG A 16 -2.49 -9.96 -1.28
C ARG A 16 -3.33 -9.06 -2.19
N LEU A 17 -3.37 -9.33 -3.50
CA LEU A 17 -4.21 -8.62 -4.48
C LEU A 17 -5.71 -8.78 -4.20
N GLU A 18 -6.18 -9.97 -3.81
CA GLU A 18 -7.58 -10.22 -3.43
C GLU A 18 -7.97 -9.51 -2.12
N SER A 19 -7.06 -9.46 -1.14
CA SER A 19 -7.29 -8.66 0.06
C SER A 19 -7.31 -7.15 -0.24
N LEU A 20 -6.59 -6.71 -1.29
CA LEU A 20 -6.55 -5.33 -1.77
C LEU A 20 -7.89 -4.89 -2.38
N THR A 21 -8.48 -5.71 -3.26
CA THR A 21 -9.74 -5.40 -3.95
C THR A 21 -10.96 -5.27 -3.02
N ILE A 22 -11.03 -6.02 -1.91
CA ILE A 22 -12.18 -5.96 -0.99
C ILE A 22 -12.34 -4.58 -0.34
N ASN A 23 -11.25 -3.93 0.11
CA ASN A 23 -11.36 -2.61 0.74
C ASN A 23 -11.38 -1.46 -0.29
N GLU A 24 -11.02 -1.70 -1.55
CA GLU A 24 -11.24 -0.73 -2.65
C GLU A 24 -12.75 -0.48 -2.83
N GLU A 25 -13.56 -1.55 -2.81
CA GLU A 25 -15.01 -1.41 -2.93
C GLU A 25 -15.61 -0.58 -1.79
N GLU A 26 -15.13 -0.76 -0.56
CA GLU A 26 -15.57 0.03 0.60
C GLU A 26 -15.11 1.49 0.52
N PHE A 27 -13.86 1.74 0.14
CA PHE A 27 -13.32 3.10 -0.07
C PHE A 27 -14.07 3.85 -1.18
N ILE A 28 -14.44 3.16 -2.25
CA ILE A 28 -15.19 3.75 -3.36
C ILE A 28 -16.65 4.00 -2.95
N LYS A 29 -17.28 3.10 -2.19
CA LYS A 29 -18.64 3.32 -1.66
C LYS A 29 -18.69 4.58 -0.78
N SER A 30 -17.66 4.85 0.01
CA SER A 30 -17.61 6.04 0.88
C SER A 30 -17.21 7.33 0.16
N SER A 31 -16.49 7.24 -0.95
CA SER A 31 -15.96 8.40 -1.69
C SER A 31 -16.86 8.91 -2.82
N VAL A 32 -17.85 8.12 -3.27
CA VAL A 32 -18.83 8.56 -4.27
C VAL A 32 -20.00 9.23 -3.53
N PRO A 33 -20.31 10.52 -3.77
CA PRO A 33 -21.50 11.13 -3.19
C PRO A 33 -22.75 10.40 -3.69
N GLU A 34 -23.60 9.99 -2.75
CA GLU A 34 -24.90 9.37 -3.00
C GLU A 34 -25.65 10.20 -4.04
N ILE A 35 -25.95 9.59 -5.19
CA ILE A 35 -26.60 10.26 -6.33
C ILE A 35 -27.90 10.85 -5.80
N VAL A 36 -27.99 12.19 -5.80
CA VAL A 36 -29.24 12.91 -5.52
C VAL A 36 -30.29 12.37 -6.49
N GLU A 37 -31.30 11.68 -5.98
CA GLU A 37 -32.48 11.25 -6.74
C GLU A 37 -33.14 12.51 -7.31
N ILE A 38 -32.87 12.80 -8.59
CA ILE A 38 -33.57 13.83 -9.33
C ILE A 38 -34.92 13.21 -9.68
N TYR A 39 -35.99 13.61 -8.99
CA TYR A 39 -37.35 13.29 -9.38
C TYR A 39 -37.58 13.79 -10.81
N ASP A 40 -37.81 12.87 -11.74
CA ASP A 40 -38.19 13.16 -13.12
C ASP A 40 -39.62 13.74 -13.17
N ASP A 41 -39.74 15.06 -13.34
CA ASP A 41 -40.95 15.69 -13.87
C ASP A 41 -40.84 15.69 -15.42
N PRO A 42 -41.68 14.90 -16.13
CA PRO A 42 -41.51 14.67 -17.57
C PRO A 42 -41.94 15.84 -18.48
N THR A 43 -42.25 17.03 -17.94
CA THR A 43 -42.96 18.06 -18.73
C THR A 43 -42.11 19.20 -19.29
N LYS A 44 -40.78 19.22 -19.11
CA LYS A 44 -39.95 20.36 -19.61
C LYS A 44 -38.85 19.92 -20.57
N ARG A 45 -39.26 19.51 -21.77
CA ARG A 45 -38.39 19.34 -22.94
C ARG A 45 -38.04 20.71 -23.52
N GLY A 46 -36.88 21.25 -23.12
CA GLY A 46 -36.25 22.43 -23.71
C GLY A 46 -34.76 22.17 -23.84
N ILE A 47 -34.34 21.69 -25.01
CA ILE A 47 -32.99 21.28 -25.34
C ILE A 47 -32.05 22.50 -25.26
N ASN A 48 -31.25 22.57 -24.20
CA ASN A 48 -29.97 23.28 -24.24
C ASN A 48 -28.88 22.22 -24.27
N ASN A 49 -28.35 21.99 -25.46
CA ASN A 49 -27.18 21.16 -25.73
C ASN A 49 -25.95 21.76 -25.02
N VAL A 50 -25.81 21.54 -23.71
CA VAL A 50 -24.50 21.58 -23.09
C VAL A 50 -23.83 20.28 -23.49
N LYS A 51 -23.06 20.33 -24.58
CA LYS A 51 -22.04 19.33 -24.87
C LYS A 51 -21.11 19.32 -23.66
N VAL A 52 -21.38 18.45 -22.70
CA VAL A 52 -20.45 18.09 -21.64
C VAL A 52 -19.25 17.52 -22.37
N THR A 53 -18.25 18.35 -22.57
CA THR A 53 -16.97 17.93 -23.11
C THR A 53 -16.36 17.05 -22.04
N ALA A 54 -16.15 15.78 -22.39
CA ALA A 54 -15.45 14.81 -21.57
C ALA A 54 -14.13 15.42 -21.11
N SER A 55 -14.07 15.80 -19.84
CA SER A 55 -12.87 16.16 -19.12
C SER A 55 -12.55 14.97 -18.23
N ASP A 56 -11.65 14.11 -18.70
CA ASP A 56 -10.89 13.08 -17.98
C ASP A 56 -11.57 12.40 -16.77
N ASP A 57 -12.23 11.28 -17.04
CA ASP A 57 -12.12 10.01 -16.29
C ASP A 57 -12.12 10.06 -14.75
N LEU A 58 -13.21 10.60 -14.16
CA LEU A 58 -13.62 10.43 -12.76
C LEU A 58 -14.80 9.45 -12.62
N THR A 59 -15.01 8.55 -13.57
CA THR A 59 -15.99 7.47 -13.42
C THR A 59 -15.51 6.48 -12.36
N ARG A 60 -16.45 5.81 -11.68
CA ARG A 60 -16.16 4.77 -10.68
C ARG A 60 -15.19 3.71 -11.23
N GLU A 61 -15.47 3.24 -12.43
CA GLU A 61 -14.68 2.23 -13.15
C GLU A 61 -13.30 2.77 -13.54
N GLY A 62 -13.20 4.04 -13.95
CA GLY A 62 -11.93 4.70 -14.25
C GLY A 62 -11.02 4.83 -13.02
N LEU A 63 -11.58 5.20 -11.86
CA LEU A 63 -10.84 5.25 -10.60
C LEU A 63 -10.38 3.87 -10.14
N GLN A 64 -11.24 2.85 -10.26
CA GLN A 64 -10.87 1.46 -9.97
C GLN A 64 -9.71 0.98 -10.84
N SER A 65 -9.76 1.23 -12.15
CA SER A 65 -8.68 0.82 -13.04
C SER A 65 -7.37 1.51 -12.67
N LYS A 66 -7.38 2.82 -12.42
CA LYS A 66 -6.19 3.58 -12.03
C LYS A 66 -5.58 3.08 -10.73
N PHE A 67 -6.42 2.74 -9.74
CA PHE A 67 -5.93 2.21 -8.47
C PHE A 67 -5.30 0.83 -8.64
N ARG A 68 -5.96 -0.07 -9.38
CA ARG A 68 -5.42 -1.40 -9.70
C ARG A 68 -4.09 -1.31 -10.44
N ASP A 69 -3.96 -0.37 -11.39
CA ASP A 69 -2.71 -0.17 -12.11
C ASP A 69 -1.57 0.31 -11.19
N LEU A 70 -1.88 1.12 -10.16
CA LEU A 70 -0.92 1.50 -9.13
C LEU A 70 -0.53 0.31 -8.24
N VAL A 71 -1.51 -0.49 -7.82
CA VAL A 71 -1.24 -1.72 -7.05
C VAL A 71 -0.30 -2.64 -7.82
N ASN A 72 -0.58 -2.89 -9.10
CA ASN A 72 0.30 -3.73 -9.94
C ASN A 72 1.72 -3.16 -10.02
N GLN A 73 1.86 -1.85 -10.24
CA GLN A 73 3.18 -1.20 -10.27
C GLN A 73 3.91 -1.25 -8.92
N LEU A 74 3.19 -1.27 -7.79
CA LEU A 74 3.79 -1.35 -6.46
C LEU A 74 4.44 -2.72 -6.20
N TYR A 75 3.82 -3.76 -6.75
CA TYR A 75 4.24 -5.17 -6.59
C TYR A 75 4.97 -5.72 -7.80
N ASP A 76 5.17 -4.94 -8.86
CA ASP A 76 5.95 -5.35 -10.02
C ASP A 76 7.38 -5.72 -9.59
N ASN A 77 7.83 -6.91 -10.01
CA ASN A 77 9.05 -7.60 -9.58
C ASN A 77 10.36 -6.98 -10.11
N GLY A 78 10.47 -5.65 -10.08
CA GLY A 78 11.63 -4.89 -10.59
C GLY A 78 12.42 -4.11 -9.54
N ASN A 79 12.11 -4.22 -8.24
CA ASN A 79 12.77 -3.44 -7.19
C ASN A 79 13.45 -4.33 -6.15
N ASP A 80 14.53 -4.98 -6.56
CA ASP A 80 15.26 -5.94 -5.74
C ASP A 80 16.48 -5.28 -5.06
N LYS A 81 16.21 -4.69 -3.90
CA LYS A 81 16.99 -4.76 -2.64
C LYS A 81 16.97 -3.43 -1.89
N VAL A 82 16.09 -3.34 -0.91
CA VAL A 82 16.16 -2.33 0.15
C VAL A 82 17.24 -2.74 1.16
N LYS A 83 18.06 -1.77 1.57
CA LYS A 83 19.17 -1.94 2.51
C LYS A 83 18.96 -1.05 3.73
N CYS A 84 19.70 -1.30 4.81
CA CYS A 84 19.58 -0.51 6.03
C CYS A 84 19.83 1.00 5.81
N LYS A 85 20.71 1.37 4.87
CA LYS A 85 20.99 2.77 4.51
C LYS A 85 19.78 3.52 3.91
N ASP A 86 18.77 2.80 3.43
CA ASP A 86 17.57 3.38 2.82
C ASP A 86 16.55 3.79 3.90
N PHE A 87 16.84 3.46 5.17
CA PHE A 87 16.09 3.89 6.35
C PHE A 87 16.96 4.87 7.17
N PRO A 88 16.50 6.13 7.35
CA PRO A 88 17.24 7.13 8.11
C PRO A 88 17.61 6.64 9.53
N GLY A 89 18.90 6.70 9.87
CA GLY A 89 19.41 6.37 11.20
C GLY A 89 19.54 4.88 11.53
N LEU A 90 19.00 3.96 10.71
CA LEU A 90 18.97 2.53 11.02
C LEU A 90 20.37 1.91 11.11
N GLU A 91 21.28 2.23 10.19
CA GLU A 91 22.67 1.71 10.26
C GLU A 91 23.39 2.12 11.55
N GLN A 92 23.16 3.35 12.03
CA GLN A 92 23.77 3.83 13.27
C GLN A 92 23.14 3.14 14.48
N ALA A 93 21.83 2.96 14.48
CA ALA A 93 21.13 2.25 15.54
C ALA A 93 21.58 0.78 15.65
N LEU A 94 21.80 0.10 14.51
CA LEU A 94 22.31 -1.27 14.48
C LEU A 94 23.74 -1.40 15.01
N LYS A 95 24.60 -0.42 14.71
CA LYS A 95 25.95 -0.36 15.30
C LYS A 95 25.89 -0.24 16.83
N ASN A 96 24.97 0.58 17.34
CA ASN A 96 24.78 0.79 18.78
C ASN A 96 24.18 -0.45 19.47
N ALA A 97 23.22 -1.10 18.81
CA ALA A 97 22.58 -2.34 19.27
C ALA A 97 23.45 -3.60 19.06
N ARG A 98 24.68 -3.45 18.54
CA ARG A 98 25.63 -4.55 18.30
C ARG A 98 25.06 -5.69 17.45
N GLY A 99 24.21 -5.36 16.49
CA GLY A 99 23.58 -6.32 15.58
C GLY A 99 22.29 -6.95 16.09
N GLU A 100 21.81 -6.56 17.27
CA GLU A 100 20.46 -6.88 17.76
C GLU A 100 19.42 -5.89 17.22
N ILE A 101 18.15 -6.20 17.44
CA ILE A 101 17.05 -5.30 17.12
C ILE A 101 17.20 -4.03 17.97
N PRO A 102 17.27 -2.84 17.37
CA PRO A 102 17.34 -1.59 18.13
C PRO A 102 16.11 -1.41 19.05
N GLU A 103 16.32 -0.84 20.24
CA GLU A 103 15.28 -0.65 21.28
C GLU A 103 14.01 0.03 20.74
N TYR A 104 14.15 1.04 19.87
CA TYR A 104 13.00 1.76 19.30
C TYR A 104 12.16 0.92 18.32
N LEU A 105 12.66 -0.24 17.88
CA LEU A 105 11.96 -1.20 17.01
C LEU A 105 11.46 -2.43 17.77
N GLU A 106 11.83 -2.61 19.04
CA GLU A 106 11.54 -3.82 19.82
C GLU A 106 10.02 -4.07 19.95
N SER A 107 9.24 -3.01 20.18
CA SER A 107 7.78 -3.12 20.27
C SER A 107 7.15 -3.63 18.97
N ILE A 108 7.69 -3.21 17.82
CA ILE A 108 7.23 -3.66 16.50
C ILE A 108 7.67 -5.10 16.26
N ALA A 109 8.90 -5.46 16.62
CA ALA A 109 9.39 -6.82 16.51
C ALA A 109 8.49 -7.81 17.28
N ILE A 110 8.09 -7.46 18.50
CA ILE A 110 7.15 -8.25 19.31
C ILE A 110 5.77 -8.38 18.62
N GLN A 111 5.27 -7.32 17.99
CA GLN A 111 4.01 -7.37 17.24
C GLN A 111 4.11 -8.29 16.02
N ILE A 112 5.24 -8.26 15.31
CA ILE A 112 5.51 -9.15 14.18
C ILE A 112 5.46 -10.62 14.63
N GLU A 113 6.16 -10.97 15.70
CA GLU A 113 6.17 -12.36 16.19
C GLU A 113 4.78 -12.83 16.62
N LYS A 114 3.98 -11.94 17.22
CA LYS A 114 2.57 -12.22 17.56
C LYS A 114 1.70 -12.45 16.33
N ASP A 115 1.86 -11.63 15.28
CA ASP A 115 1.11 -11.77 14.03
C ASP A 115 1.51 -13.03 13.27
N ARG A 116 2.80 -13.37 13.26
CA ARG A 116 3.35 -14.58 12.64
C ARG A 116 3.05 -15.85 13.44
N GLY A 117 2.80 -15.73 14.74
CA GLY A 117 2.58 -16.86 15.65
C GLY A 117 3.85 -17.63 16.01
N GLU A 118 5.02 -17.11 15.67
CA GLU A 118 6.31 -17.72 15.91
C GLU A 118 7.40 -16.66 16.13
N THR A 119 8.42 -17.03 16.90
CA THR A 119 9.62 -16.20 17.10
C THR A 119 10.45 -16.16 15.83
N THR A 120 11.15 -15.05 15.61
CA THR A 120 12.03 -14.94 14.44
C THR A 120 13.32 -15.73 14.65
N GLU A 121 13.66 -16.58 13.69
CA GLU A 121 14.94 -17.29 13.69
C GLU A 121 16.12 -16.31 13.51
N PHE A 122 17.28 -16.62 14.11
CA PHE A 122 18.47 -15.78 14.02
C PHE A 122 18.87 -15.43 12.57
N VAL A 123 18.68 -16.36 11.63
CA VAL A 123 19.01 -16.15 10.21
C VAL A 123 18.10 -15.12 9.52
N LEU A 124 16.93 -14.84 10.09
CA LEU A 124 15.94 -13.89 9.59
C LEU A 124 15.93 -12.56 10.34
N ILE A 125 16.80 -12.37 11.35
CA ILE A 125 16.80 -11.16 12.17
C ILE A 125 17.01 -9.88 11.35
N ASN A 126 17.88 -9.92 10.33
CA ASN A 126 18.11 -8.79 9.44
C ASN A 126 16.86 -8.45 8.60
N ILE A 127 16.06 -9.46 8.23
CA ILE A 127 14.80 -9.26 7.52
C ILE A 127 13.76 -8.64 8.46
N GLN A 128 13.63 -9.17 9.68
CA GLN A 128 12.75 -8.60 10.70
C GLN A 128 13.11 -7.15 11.01
N ILE A 129 14.40 -6.80 11.11
CA ILE A 129 14.86 -5.42 11.30
C ILE A 129 14.39 -4.50 10.17
N LEU A 130 14.53 -4.93 8.91
CA LEU A 130 14.07 -4.14 7.76
C LEU A 130 12.55 -3.97 7.76
N VAL A 131 11.80 -5.04 8.09
CA VAL A 131 10.34 -4.97 8.20
C VAL A 131 9.91 -4.06 9.36
N CYS A 132 10.58 -4.13 10.52
CA CYS A 132 10.33 -3.23 11.64
C CYS A 132 10.58 -1.78 11.27
N ALA A 133 11.71 -1.49 10.61
CA ALA A 133 12.03 -0.15 10.16
C ALA A 133 11.01 0.38 9.14
N THR A 134 10.52 -0.49 8.25
CA THR A 134 9.47 -0.17 7.27
C THR A 134 8.17 0.18 7.97
N ILE A 135 7.70 -0.65 8.90
CA ILE A 135 6.49 -0.39 9.70
C ILE A 135 6.64 0.92 10.47
N LYS A 136 7.78 1.11 11.14
CA LYS A 136 8.02 2.32 11.92
C LYS A 136 7.96 3.58 11.06
N GLU A 137 8.62 3.53 9.90
CA GLU A 137 8.59 4.64 8.96
C GLU A 137 7.17 4.89 8.44
N MET A 138 6.39 3.85 8.12
CA MET A 138 4.98 3.98 7.75
C MET A 138 4.14 4.62 8.87
N GLU A 139 4.32 4.22 10.13
CA GLU A 139 3.62 4.81 11.28
C GLU A 139 3.95 6.30 11.46
N ASP A 140 5.23 6.66 11.30
CA ASP A 140 5.71 8.03 11.49
C ASP A 140 5.47 8.94 10.27
N PHE A 141 5.23 8.36 9.08
CA PHE A 141 5.10 9.14 7.85
C PHE A 141 3.79 9.91 7.76
N SER A 142 3.91 11.22 7.45
CA SER A 142 2.78 12.08 7.15
C SER A 142 2.23 11.78 5.73
N VAL A 143 0.91 11.81 5.56
CA VAL A 143 0.29 11.63 4.24
C VAL A 143 0.65 12.77 3.28
N GLY A 144 0.93 13.97 3.79
CA GLY A 144 1.26 15.14 2.97
C GLY A 144 2.63 15.04 2.30
N ASP A 145 3.56 14.31 2.91
CA ASP A 145 4.92 14.12 2.39
C ASP A 145 5.06 12.82 1.58
N LEU A 146 3.98 12.03 1.48
CA LEU A 146 4.00 10.70 0.87
C LEU A 146 4.21 10.78 -0.65
N ASP A 147 5.35 10.26 -1.11
CA ASP A 147 5.66 10.10 -2.53
C ASP A 147 5.65 8.63 -2.98
N TRP A 148 5.70 8.45 -4.30
CA TRP A 148 5.65 7.13 -4.91
C TRP A 148 6.90 6.28 -4.66
N ASP A 149 8.07 6.89 -4.52
CA ASP A 149 9.32 6.16 -4.29
C ASP A 149 9.38 5.61 -2.86
N THR A 150 8.81 6.33 -1.91
CA THR A 150 8.60 5.89 -0.53
C THR A 150 7.67 4.67 -0.48
N LEU A 151 6.53 4.72 -1.18
CA LEU A 151 5.62 3.57 -1.30
C LEU A 151 6.33 2.36 -1.92
N LYS A 152 7.09 2.55 -3.01
CA LYS A 152 7.88 1.48 -3.64
C LYS A 152 8.92 0.90 -2.71
N LYS A 153 9.58 1.72 -1.88
CA LYS A 153 10.56 1.24 -0.90
C LYS A 153 9.88 0.31 0.12
N TRP A 154 8.73 0.70 0.63
CA TRP A 154 7.97 -0.12 1.58
C TRP A 154 7.46 -1.41 0.93
N GLY A 155 6.84 -1.30 -0.26
CA GLY A 155 6.38 -2.43 -1.06
C GLY A 155 7.49 -3.43 -1.36
N ALA A 156 8.65 -2.93 -1.82
CA ALA A 156 9.83 -3.75 -2.10
C ALA A 156 10.35 -4.47 -0.85
N THR A 157 10.37 -3.81 0.30
CA THR A 157 10.83 -4.44 1.55
C THR A 157 9.91 -5.57 1.99
N LEU A 158 8.59 -5.32 2.01
CA LEU A 158 7.61 -6.33 2.38
C LEU A 158 7.55 -7.48 1.37
N ASN A 159 7.64 -7.18 0.07
CA ASN A 159 7.64 -8.21 -0.97
C ASN A 159 8.89 -9.09 -0.89
N TYR A 160 10.06 -8.49 -0.71
CA TYR A 160 11.30 -9.23 -0.54
C TYR A 160 11.26 -10.15 0.69
N ALA A 161 10.74 -9.67 1.82
CA ALA A 161 10.58 -10.46 3.04
C ALA A 161 9.63 -11.65 2.83
N ALA A 162 8.46 -11.41 2.21
CA ALA A 162 7.46 -12.44 1.95
C ALA A 162 7.95 -13.48 0.91
N GLU A 163 8.41 -13.05 -0.25
CA GLU A 163 8.77 -13.95 -1.36
C GLU A 163 10.06 -14.73 -1.10
N LYS A 164 11.09 -14.08 -0.57
CA LYS A 164 12.41 -14.73 -0.43
C LYS A 164 12.57 -15.52 0.85
N PHE A 165 11.77 -15.22 1.87
CA PHE A 165 11.95 -15.81 3.21
C PHE A 165 10.65 -16.32 3.84
N GLY A 166 9.50 -16.21 3.17
CA GLY A 166 8.21 -16.54 3.79
C GLY A 166 7.88 -15.64 4.99
N PHE A 167 8.53 -14.47 5.09
CA PHE A 167 8.41 -13.56 6.23
C PHE A 167 7.27 -12.56 5.97
N GLN A 168 6.05 -13.07 5.81
CA GLN A 168 4.87 -12.23 5.65
C GLN A 168 4.42 -11.67 7.01
N VAL A 169 4.06 -10.38 7.02
CA VAL A 169 3.50 -9.68 8.19
C VAL A 169 2.21 -8.99 7.76
N ARG A 170 1.07 -9.55 8.15
CA ARG A 170 -0.24 -9.18 7.60
C ARG A 170 -0.63 -7.75 7.95
N PHE A 171 -0.34 -7.30 9.16
CA PHE A 171 -0.65 -5.92 9.54
C PHE A 171 0.22 -4.89 8.81
N ALA A 172 1.44 -5.25 8.42
CA ALA A 172 2.30 -4.39 7.61
C ALA A 172 1.74 -4.22 6.19
N ASP A 173 1.20 -5.29 5.59
CA ASP A 173 0.50 -5.24 4.31
C ASP A 173 -0.73 -4.31 4.36
N ASN A 174 -1.50 -4.40 5.44
CA ASN A 174 -2.64 -3.51 5.67
C ASN A 174 -2.21 -2.05 5.82
N LEU A 175 -1.13 -1.79 6.55
CA LEU A 175 -0.61 -0.43 6.73
C LEU A 175 -0.12 0.17 5.40
N LEU A 176 0.60 -0.60 4.58
CA LEU A 176 1.02 -0.17 3.25
C LEU A 176 -0.18 0.15 2.34
N LYS A 177 -1.23 -0.67 2.43
CA LYS A 177 -2.48 -0.45 1.70
C LYS A 177 -3.15 0.87 2.10
N GLU A 178 -3.25 1.16 3.39
CA GLU A 178 -3.80 2.42 3.88
C GLU A 178 -3.01 3.63 3.35
N LYS A 179 -1.68 3.54 3.34
CA LYS A 179 -0.81 4.58 2.77
C LYS A 179 -1.01 4.74 1.26
N LEU A 180 -1.12 3.64 0.51
CA LEU A 180 -1.41 3.67 -0.92
C LEU A 180 -2.76 4.34 -1.23
N LEU A 181 -3.80 4.02 -0.45
CA LEU A 181 -5.11 4.65 -0.57
C LEU A 181 -5.03 6.16 -0.30
N ALA A 182 -4.32 6.55 0.75
CA ALA A 182 -4.12 7.96 1.08
C ALA A 182 -3.39 8.71 -0.05
N TYR A 183 -2.32 8.13 -0.61
CA TYR A 183 -1.62 8.67 -1.78
C TYR A 183 -2.55 8.81 -2.99
N PHE A 184 -3.33 7.77 -3.31
CA PHE A 184 -4.26 7.80 -4.43
C PHE A 184 -5.35 8.88 -4.26
N ALA A 185 -5.88 9.02 -3.05
CA ALA A 185 -6.84 10.04 -2.70
C ALA A 185 -6.28 11.45 -2.93
N VAL A 186 -5.06 11.73 -2.45
CA VAL A 186 -4.39 13.02 -2.66
C VAL A 186 -4.19 13.30 -4.17
N GLN A 187 -3.75 12.31 -4.94
CA GLN A 187 -3.47 12.48 -6.37
C GLN A 187 -4.71 12.75 -7.22
N ASN A 188 -5.87 12.21 -6.85
CA ASN A 188 -7.09 12.23 -7.67
C ASN A 188 -8.20 13.12 -7.10
N LEU A 189 -8.32 13.26 -5.79
CA LEU A 189 -9.41 14.03 -5.15
C LEU A 189 -9.01 15.48 -4.88
N TYR A 190 -7.75 15.75 -4.53
CA TYR A 190 -7.31 17.13 -4.24
C TYR A 190 -7.22 18.01 -5.50
N LYS A 191 -7.07 17.40 -6.69
CA LYS A 191 -7.09 18.12 -7.98
C LYS A 191 -8.49 18.59 -8.40
N SER A 192 -9.55 18.15 -7.73
CA SER A 192 -10.95 18.51 -8.04
C SER A 192 -11.40 19.82 -7.37
N THR A 193 -10.78 20.24 -6.26
CA THR A 193 -11.22 21.41 -5.46
C THR A 193 -10.57 22.73 -5.86
N ALA A 194 -9.65 22.73 -6.84
CA ALA A 194 -9.03 23.93 -7.39
C ALA A 194 -9.69 24.35 -8.72
N LYS A 195 -10.98 24.66 -8.70
CA LYS A 195 -11.61 25.51 -9.73
C LYS A 195 -12.18 26.75 -9.02
N LYS A 196 -11.45 27.86 -9.12
CA LYS A 196 -11.91 29.21 -8.79
C LYS A 196 -12.35 29.91 -10.06
#